data_AF-A0AAN5C082-F1
#
_entry.id   AF-A0AAN5C082-F1
#
_cell.length_a   1.000
_cell.length_b   1.000
_cell.length_c   1.000
_cell.angle_alpha   90.00
_cell.angle_beta   90.00
_cell.angle_gamma   90.00
#
_symmetry.space_group_name_H-M   'P 1'
#
loop_
_entity.id
_entity.type
_entity.pdbx_description
1 polymer ?
#
loop_
_entity_poly.entity_id
_entity_poly.type
_entity_poly.pdbx_seq_one_letter_code
_entity_poly.pdbx_strand_id
1 'polypeptide(L)'
;MPEGLTTHLKTHNPSTYHCATTHPFLLAAGKGQLPNSTLSKWLSQDRLYAQSYVRFIGLLLSKCQLPHAPDNAETALERRIVAVLIDALVNIQREIGFFEEVAREYGLDLAVVPDGEEKFGPGTITQAYIDMFMSAGSPAVSLLEGLVVLWATEICYLESWEGAKRVMGSVGEGGERDLDGGALRERFIPNWTSMEFREFVEGIAEVVDALASRVLNEEGEVVARCERWWRQVKWLEERFWPDVTVTDQE
;
A
#
# COMPACT_ATOMS: atom_id res chain seq x y z
N MET A 1 -21.32 6.63 12.64
CA MET A 1 -21.07 7.48 11.46
C MET A 1 -21.91 6.95 10.30
N PRO A 2 -22.65 7.79 9.55
CA PRO A 2 -23.60 7.32 8.54
C PRO A 2 -22.95 6.61 7.34
N GLU A 3 -21.70 6.93 7.00
CA GLU A 3 -21.03 6.46 5.76
C GLU A 3 -19.85 5.48 5.98
N GLY A 4 -19.58 5.04 7.22
CA GLY A 4 -18.42 4.20 7.57
C GLY A 4 -17.16 4.99 7.96
N LEU A 5 -16.21 4.32 8.62
CA LEU A 5 -14.93 4.90 9.03
C LEU A 5 -14.01 5.11 7.82
N THR A 6 -13.97 4.17 6.88
CA THR A 6 -13.12 4.26 5.68
C THR A 6 -13.51 5.47 4.82
N THR A 7 -14.81 5.67 4.57
CA THR A 7 -15.34 6.85 3.85
C THR A 7 -15.02 8.15 4.58
N HIS A 8 -15.20 8.17 5.91
CA HIS A 8 -14.80 9.32 6.74
C HIS A 8 -13.32 9.65 6.57
N LEU A 9 -12.43 8.65 6.65
CA LEU A 9 -10.99 8.87 6.48
C LEU A 9 -10.65 9.39 5.07
N LYS A 10 -11.22 8.82 4.00
CA LYS A 10 -10.98 9.31 2.62
C LYS A 10 -11.42 10.76 2.42
N THR A 11 -12.56 11.14 3.01
CA THR A 11 -13.10 12.51 2.90
C THR A 11 -12.41 13.49 3.87
N HIS A 12 -11.68 12.99 4.87
CA HIS A 12 -10.92 13.79 5.81
C HIS A 12 -9.57 14.27 5.20
N ASN A 13 -9.48 15.58 4.95
CA ASN A 13 -8.34 16.26 4.30
C ASN A 13 -8.06 15.72 2.88
N PRO A 14 -8.97 15.93 1.92
CA PRO A 14 -8.91 15.30 0.60
C PRO A 14 -7.70 15.75 -0.24
N SER A 15 -7.20 16.97 -0.04
CA SER A 15 -6.00 17.48 -0.74
C SER A 15 -4.77 16.65 -0.44
N THR A 16 -4.54 16.31 0.84
CA THR A 16 -3.41 15.47 1.24
C THR A 16 -3.52 14.04 0.73
N TYR A 17 -4.75 13.53 0.53
CA TYR A 17 -4.97 12.21 -0.05
C TYR A 17 -4.67 12.21 -1.55
N HIS A 18 -5.02 13.30 -2.25
CA HIS A 18 -4.63 13.47 -3.64
C HIS A 18 -3.11 13.47 -3.80
N CYS A 19 -2.37 14.29 -3.03
CA CYS A 19 -0.90 14.33 -3.10
C CYS A 19 -0.24 12.96 -2.82
N ALA A 20 -0.80 12.17 -1.91
CA ALA A 20 -0.32 10.83 -1.61
C ALA A 20 -0.51 9.84 -2.78
N THR A 21 -1.41 10.11 -3.73
CA THR A 21 -1.76 9.20 -4.83
C THR A 21 -1.44 9.76 -6.23
N THR A 22 -0.88 10.97 -6.33
CA THR A 22 -0.53 11.62 -7.60
C THR A 22 0.90 12.17 -7.60
N HIS A 23 1.88 11.25 -7.54
CA HIS A 23 3.29 11.60 -7.64
C HIS A 23 3.77 11.70 -9.11
N PRO A 24 4.72 12.61 -9.45
CA PRO A 24 5.34 12.67 -10.78
C PRO A 24 5.93 11.34 -11.26
N PHE A 25 6.42 10.51 -10.34
CA PHE A 25 6.87 9.14 -10.63
C PHE A 25 5.75 8.32 -11.29
N LEU A 26 4.53 8.34 -10.74
CA LEU A 26 3.37 7.59 -11.26
C LEU A 26 2.94 8.08 -12.65
N LEU A 27 3.05 9.40 -12.89
CA LEU A 27 2.80 9.97 -14.20
C LEU A 27 3.83 9.49 -15.23
N ALA A 28 5.12 9.51 -14.87
CA ALA A 28 6.19 9.01 -15.72
C ALA A 28 6.07 7.49 -15.95
N ALA A 29 5.64 6.73 -14.93
CA ALA A 29 5.36 5.29 -15.04
C ALA A 29 4.29 5.01 -16.09
N GLY A 30 3.15 5.70 -16.00
CA GLY A 30 2.07 5.55 -16.98
C GLY A 30 2.46 5.96 -18.40
N LYS A 31 3.43 6.87 -18.56
CA LYS A 31 3.95 7.31 -19.86
C LYS A 31 5.08 6.43 -20.42
N GLY A 32 5.57 5.44 -19.67
CA GLY A 32 6.75 4.66 -20.08
C GLY A 32 8.06 5.44 -20.03
N GLN A 33 8.13 6.52 -19.24
CA GLN A 33 9.25 7.47 -19.20
C GLN A 33 10.18 7.25 -18.00
N LEU A 34 10.05 6.14 -17.28
CA LEU A 34 10.93 5.81 -16.17
C LEU A 34 12.08 4.91 -16.64
N PRO A 35 13.35 5.30 -16.45
CA PRO A 35 14.47 4.43 -16.77
C PRO A 35 14.63 3.32 -15.73
N ASN A 36 15.24 2.20 -16.14
CA ASN A 36 15.55 1.07 -15.26
C ASN A 36 16.27 1.45 -13.96
N SER A 37 17.14 2.47 -13.97
CA SER A 37 17.84 2.92 -12.77
C SER A 37 16.90 3.49 -11.71
N THR A 38 15.96 4.35 -12.11
CA THR A 38 14.95 4.93 -11.22
C THR A 38 13.95 3.87 -10.77
N LEU A 39 13.53 2.98 -11.67
CA LEU A 39 12.66 1.86 -11.33
C LEU A 39 13.34 0.92 -10.31
N SER A 40 14.62 0.59 -10.51
CA SER A 40 15.39 -0.26 -9.59
C SER A 40 15.54 0.36 -8.20
N LYS A 41 15.74 1.68 -8.12
CA LYS A 41 15.79 2.42 -6.84
C LYS A 41 14.50 2.22 -6.04
N TRP A 42 13.36 2.45 -6.67
CA TRP A 42 12.06 2.28 -6.04
C TRP A 42 11.80 0.81 -5.67
N LEU A 43 11.97 -0.12 -6.62
CA LEU A 43 11.64 -1.53 -6.43
C LEU A 43 12.49 -2.19 -5.32
N SER A 44 13.75 -1.77 -5.19
CA SER A 44 14.62 -2.20 -4.08
C SER A 44 14.05 -1.82 -2.71
N GLN A 45 13.46 -0.61 -2.59
CA GLN A 45 12.86 -0.12 -1.36
C GLN A 45 11.47 -0.73 -1.11
N ASP A 46 10.66 -0.87 -2.16
CA ASP A 46 9.34 -1.49 -2.10
C ASP A 46 9.42 -2.97 -1.68
N ARG A 47 10.48 -3.67 -2.10
CA ARG A 47 10.77 -5.02 -1.63
C ARG A 47 11.05 -5.08 -0.12
N LEU A 48 11.79 -4.12 0.44
CA LEU A 48 12.07 -4.07 1.88
C LEU A 48 10.82 -3.71 2.68
N TYR A 49 10.00 -2.80 2.15
CA TYR A 49 8.66 -2.50 2.65
C TYR A 49 7.80 -3.77 2.72
N ALA A 50 7.69 -4.52 1.62
CA ALA A 50 6.93 -5.77 1.53
C ALA A 50 7.41 -6.84 2.52
N GLN A 51 8.73 -6.95 2.75
CA GLN A 51 9.27 -7.85 3.77
C GLN A 51 8.85 -7.46 5.19
N SER A 52 8.79 -6.17 5.49
CA SER A 52 8.37 -5.67 6.80
C SER A 52 6.86 -5.82 7.04
N TYR A 53 6.08 -5.74 5.97
CA TYR A 53 4.63 -5.96 5.96
C TYR A 53 4.28 -7.37 6.50
N VAL A 54 5.08 -8.40 6.20
CA VAL A 54 4.90 -9.75 6.76
C VAL A 54 4.89 -9.74 8.29
N ARG A 55 5.82 -9.01 8.91
CA ARG A 55 5.91 -8.89 10.36
C ARG A 55 4.72 -8.11 10.94
N PHE A 56 4.30 -7.05 10.25
CA PHE A 56 3.15 -6.25 10.63
C PHE A 56 1.87 -7.08 10.69
N ILE A 57 1.58 -7.85 9.64
CA ILE A 57 0.39 -8.70 9.61
C ILE A 57 0.46 -9.80 10.66
N GLY A 58 1.65 -10.38 10.90
CA GLY A 58 1.86 -11.32 12.01
C GLY A 58 1.50 -10.71 13.38
N LEU A 59 1.82 -9.44 13.60
CA LEU A 59 1.43 -8.72 14.82
C LEU A 59 -0.08 -8.50 14.89
N LEU A 60 -0.75 -8.17 13.78
CA LEU A 60 -2.22 -8.04 13.77
C LEU A 60 -2.92 -9.38 14.03
N LEU A 61 -2.45 -10.47 13.41
CA LEU A 61 -2.96 -11.81 13.64
C LEU A 61 -2.83 -12.21 15.12
N SER A 62 -1.75 -11.82 15.79
CA SER A 62 -1.56 -12.10 17.23
C SER A 62 -2.61 -11.44 18.13
N LYS A 63 -3.29 -10.39 17.64
CA LYS A 63 -4.38 -9.69 18.35
C LYS A 63 -5.75 -10.33 18.13
N CYS A 64 -5.89 -11.19 17.11
CA CYS A 64 -7.16 -11.82 16.77
C CYS A 64 -7.50 -12.94 17.76
N GLN A 65 -8.72 -12.90 18.30
CA GLN A 65 -9.26 -13.98 19.13
C GLN A 65 -10.32 -14.73 18.34
N LEU A 66 -10.04 -15.98 18.00
CA LEU A 66 -11.03 -16.83 17.36
C LEU A 66 -12.07 -17.30 18.39
N PRO A 67 -13.36 -17.30 18.04
CA PRO A 67 -14.41 -17.71 18.95
C PRO A 67 -14.36 -19.21 19.22
N HIS A 68 -14.62 -19.58 20.47
CA HIS A 68 -14.71 -20.98 20.92
C HIS A 68 -16.03 -21.65 20.52
N ALA A 69 -17.08 -20.83 20.32
CA ALA A 69 -18.40 -21.30 19.94
C ALA A 69 -18.49 -21.57 18.42
N PRO A 70 -19.36 -22.49 17.98
CA PRO A 70 -19.65 -22.70 16.57
C PRO A 70 -20.29 -21.46 15.93
N ASP A 71 -20.23 -21.41 14.59
CA ASP A 71 -20.50 -20.20 13.81
C ASP A 71 -21.87 -19.56 14.06
N ASN A 72 -21.83 -18.26 14.33
CA ASN A 72 -22.94 -17.33 14.32
C ASN A 72 -22.50 -15.98 13.68
N ALA A 73 -23.46 -15.06 13.48
CA ALA A 73 -23.18 -13.77 12.84
C ALA A 73 -22.14 -12.90 13.57
N GLU A 74 -22.02 -13.02 14.90
CA GLU A 74 -21.02 -12.28 15.67
C GLU A 74 -19.63 -12.81 15.40
N THR A 75 -19.43 -14.13 15.50
CA THR A 75 -18.18 -14.85 15.23
C THR A 75 -17.68 -14.75 13.79
N ALA A 76 -18.56 -14.35 12.87
CA ALA A 76 -18.24 -14.20 11.46
C ALA A 76 -17.30 -13.02 11.18
N LEU A 77 -17.27 -11.98 12.04
CA LEU A 77 -16.35 -10.86 11.82
C LEU A 77 -14.90 -11.23 12.17
N GLU A 78 -14.67 -11.87 13.31
CA GLU A 78 -13.33 -12.28 13.73
C GLU A 78 -12.71 -13.25 12.72
N ARG A 79 -13.51 -14.18 12.19
CA ARG A 79 -13.07 -15.06 11.09
C ARG A 79 -12.75 -14.31 9.81
N ARG A 80 -13.57 -13.33 9.42
CA ARG A 80 -13.30 -12.49 8.24
C ARG A 80 -12.03 -11.65 8.40
N ILE A 81 -11.81 -11.07 9.58
CA ILE A 81 -10.57 -10.34 9.88
C ILE A 81 -9.37 -11.28 9.74
N VAL A 82 -9.42 -12.48 10.34
CA VAL A 82 -8.33 -13.46 10.23
C VAL A 82 -8.11 -13.88 8.77
N ALA A 83 -9.19 -14.11 8.00
CA ALA A 83 -9.10 -14.45 6.58
C ALA A 83 -8.40 -13.35 5.77
N VAL A 84 -8.84 -12.09 5.91
CA VAL A 84 -8.23 -10.93 5.24
C VAL A 84 -6.73 -10.80 5.58
N LEU A 85 -6.36 -10.99 6.85
CA LEU A 85 -4.96 -10.95 7.27
C LEU A 85 -4.14 -12.13 6.70
N ILE A 86 -4.73 -13.32 6.57
CA ILE A 86 -4.07 -14.45 5.91
C ILE A 86 -3.89 -14.15 4.42
N ASP A 87 -4.91 -13.63 3.75
CA ASP A 87 -4.86 -13.26 2.35
C ASP A 87 -3.80 -12.17 2.10
N ALA A 88 -3.65 -11.21 3.02
CA ALA A 88 -2.58 -10.21 3.00
C ALA A 88 -1.18 -10.86 3.00
N LEU A 89 -0.96 -11.88 3.85
CA LEU A 89 0.32 -12.63 3.88
C LEU A 89 0.56 -13.43 2.60
N VAL A 90 -0.49 -14.05 2.05
CA VAL A 90 -0.40 -14.79 0.80
C VAL A 90 -0.10 -13.86 -0.37
N ASN A 91 -0.74 -12.68 -0.41
CA ASN A 91 -0.52 -11.67 -1.43
C ASN A 91 0.91 -11.14 -1.39
N ILE A 92 1.38 -10.67 -0.24
CA ILE A 92 2.72 -10.08 -0.13
C ILE A 92 3.83 -11.10 -0.39
N GLN A 93 3.62 -12.38 -0.05
CA GLN A 93 4.58 -13.44 -0.38
C GLN A 93 4.67 -13.66 -1.90
N ARG A 94 3.52 -13.70 -2.59
CA ARG A 94 3.49 -13.80 -4.06
C ARG A 94 4.15 -12.59 -4.70
N GLU A 95 3.91 -11.41 -4.16
CA GLU A 95 4.44 -10.13 -4.64
C GLU A 95 5.97 -10.05 -4.54
N ILE A 96 6.57 -10.51 -3.44
CA ILE A 96 8.03 -10.59 -3.32
C ILE A 96 8.62 -11.50 -4.41
N GLY A 97 7.97 -12.64 -4.70
CA GLY A 97 8.39 -13.52 -5.80
C GLY A 97 8.21 -12.89 -7.18
N PHE A 98 7.11 -12.16 -7.37
CA PHE A 98 6.83 -11.40 -8.59
C PHE A 98 7.89 -10.31 -8.83
N PHE A 99 8.37 -9.62 -7.79
CA PHE A 99 9.47 -8.65 -7.92
C PHE A 99 10.74 -9.29 -8.45
N GLU A 100 11.11 -10.46 -7.93
CA GLU A 100 12.31 -11.19 -8.34
C GLU A 100 12.19 -11.74 -9.77
N GLU A 101 10.98 -12.09 -10.20
CA GLU A 101 10.70 -12.51 -11.58
C GLU A 101 10.84 -11.33 -12.55
N VAL A 102 10.13 -10.23 -12.31
CA VAL A 102 10.13 -9.05 -13.19
C VAL A 102 11.51 -8.42 -13.23
N ALA A 103 12.22 -8.35 -12.10
CA ALA A 103 13.58 -7.83 -12.07
C ALA A 103 14.54 -8.65 -12.95
N ARG A 104 14.40 -9.97 -12.98
CA ARG A 104 15.22 -10.84 -13.83
C ARG A 104 14.90 -10.65 -15.32
N GLU A 105 13.62 -10.46 -15.64
CA GLU A 105 13.14 -10.32 -17.01
C GLU A 105 13.56 -8.99 -17.65
N TYR A 106 13.44 -7.88 -16.89
CA TYR A 106 13.71 -6.53 -17.39
C TYR A 106 15.08 -5.98 -16.97
N GLY A 107 15.88 -6.77 -16.24
CA GLY A 107 17.24 -6.41 -15.82
C GLY A 107 17.28 -5.31 -14.75
N LEU A 108 16.38 -5.38 -13.77
CA LEU A 108 16.31 -4.44 -12.64
C LEU A 108 17.20 -4.91 -11.49
N ASP A 109 17.80 -3.96 -10.78
CA ASP A 109 18.55 -4.22 -9.56
C ASP A 109 17.62 -4.13 -8.33
N LEU A 110 17.64 -5.16 -7.48
CA LEU A 110 16.83 -5.24 -6.25
C LEU A 110 17.64 -4.91 -4.98
N ALA A 111 18.90 -4.50 -5.13
CA ALA A 111 19.80 -4.16 -4.04
C ALA A 111 20.45 -2.77 -4.25
N VAL A 112 19.70 -1.82 -4.80
CA VAL A 112 20.19 -0.45 -5.02
C VAL A 112 20.38 0.25 -3.68
N VAL A 113 21.61 0.71 -3.42
CA VAL A 113 21.96 1.49 -2.22
C VAL A 113 21.18 2.82 -2.23
N PRO A 114 20.44 3.16 -1.15
CA PRO A 114 19.75 4.44 -1.05
C PRO A 114 20.70 5.64 -1.19
N ASP A 115 20.20 6.75 -1.72
CA ASP A 115 20.99 7.96 -1.87
C ASP A 115 21.46 8.47 -0.48
N GLY A 116 22.77 8.66 -0.33
CA GLY A 116 23.38 9.09 0.93
C GLY A 116 23.84 7.97 1.87
N GLU A 117 23.64 6.70 1.50
CA GLU A 117 24.03 5.54 2.30
C GLU A 117 25.27 4.81 1.73
N GLU A 118 25.98 4.07 2.59
CA GLU A 118 27.15 3.27 2.17
C GLU A 118 26.81 1.82 1.79
N LYS A 119 25.66 1.32 2.25
CA LYS A 119 25.27 -0.08 2.11
C LYS A 119 23.79 -0.19 1.79
N PHE A 120 23.43 -1.27 1.09
CA PHE A 120 22.04 -1.59 0.82
C PHE A 120 21.27 -1.81 2.12
N GLY A 121 20.09 -1.22 2.20
CA GLY A 121 19.21 -1.23 3.37
C GLY A 121 17.99 -0.35 3.13
N PRO A 122 17.09 -0.26 4.13
CA PRO A 122 15.96 0.64 4.05
C PRO A 122 16.46 2.09 4.11
N GLY A 123 16.08 2.89 3.11
CA GLY A 123 16.25 4.33 3.15
C GLY A 123 15.37 4.97 4.21
N THR A 124 15.50 6.29 4.42
CA THR A 124 14.82 7.01 5.52
C THR A 124 13.30 6.79 5.52
N ILE A 125 12.64 6.93 4.37
CA ILE A 125 11.17 6.79 4.28
C ILE A 125 10.74 5.32 4.45
N THR A 126 11.46 4.38 3.83
CA THR A 126 11.22 2.94 4.01
C THR A 126 11.38 2.53 5.47
N GLN A 127 12.41 3.02 6.17
CA GLN A 127 12.60 2.77 7.59
C GLN A 127 11.44 3.36 8.42
N ALA A 128 10.97 4.56 8.08
CA ALA A 128 9.81 5.16 8.76
C ALA A 128 8.53 4.34 8.55
N TYR A 129 8.32 3.73 7.38
CA TYR A 129 7.25 2.76 7.16
C TYR A 129 7.39 1.52 8.04
N ILE A 130 8.60 0.93 8.07
CA ILE A 130 8.90 -0.24 8.92
C ILE A 130 8.57 0.08 10.38
N ASP A 131 8.97 1.24 10.88
CA ASP A 131 8.73 1.67 12.25
C ASP A 131 7.23 1.92 12.51
N MET A 132 6.52 2.54 11.56
CA MET A 132 5.07 2.72 11.63
C MET A 132 4.35 1.38 11.73
N PHE A 133 4.73 0.40 10.92
CA PHE A 133 4.19 -0.96 10.96
C PHE A 133 4.42 -1.63 12.30
N MET A 134 5.63 -1.55 12.86
CA MET A 134 5.91 -2.13 14.17
C MET A 134 5.14 -1.42 15.29
N SER A 135 4.94 -0.11 15.18
CA SER A 135 4.16 0.68 16.12
C SER A 135 2.66 0.32 16.06
N ALA A 136 2.07 0.31 14.86
CA ALA A 136 0.66 -0.03 14.64
C ALA A 136 0.33 -1.50 15.01
N GLY A 137 1.29 -2.41 14.81
CA GLY A 137 1.21 -3.80 15.25
C GLY A 137 1.44 -4.00 16.75
N SER A 138 1.97 -3.01 17.48
CA SER A 138 2.36 -3.20 18.88
C SER A 138 1.19 -3.53 19.82
N PRO A 139 1.42 -4.18 20.97
CA PRO A 139 0.38 -4.48 21.95
C PRO A 139 -0.37 -3.26 22.51
N ALA A 140 0.21 -2.06 22.42
CA ALA A 140 -0.40 -0.82 22.91
C ALA A 140 -1.42 -0.21 21.93
N VAL A 141 -1.45 -0.68 20.67
CA VAL A 141 -2.33 -0.17 19.62
C VAL A 141 -3.49 -1.15 19.39
N SER A 142 -4.71 -0.64 19.24
CA SER A 142 -5.88 -1.50 19.01
C SER A 142 -5.83 -2.24 17.67
N LEU A 143 -6.58 -3.35 17.55
CA LEU A 143 -6.70 -4.07 16.28
C LEU A 143 -7.31 -3.19 15.18
N LEU A 144 -8.31 -2.36 15.51
CA LEU A 144 -8.92 -1.43 14.56
C LEU A 144 -7.89 -0.45 13.99
N GLU A 145 -7.07 0.16 14.84
CA GLU A 145 -6.02 1.09 14.37
C GLU A 145 -5.01 0.39 13.45
N GLY A 146 -4.63 -0.85 13.76
CA GLY A 146 -3.79 -1.66 12.89
C GLY A 146 -4.46 -1.99 11.54
N LEU A 147 -5.73 -2.37 11.54
CA LEU A 147 -6.50 -2.61 10.30
C LEU A 147 -6.67 -1.33 9.48
N VAL A 148 -6.79 -0.17 10.12
CA VAL A 148 -6.80 1.13 9.43
C VAL A 148 -5.46 1.39 8.74
N VAL A 149 -4.33 1.09 9.37
CA VAL A 149 -3.01 1.22 8.72
C VAL A 149 -2.90 0.30 7.52
N LEU A 150 -3.32 -0.97 7.67
CA LEU A 150 -3.37 -1.95 6.57
C LEU A 150 -4.23 -1.43 5.41
N TRP A 151 -5.49 -1.08 5.67
CA TRP A 151 -6.39 -0.55 4.64
C TRP A 151 -5.82 0.70 3.98
N ALA A 152 -5.27 1.62 4.78
CA ALA A 152 -4.77 2.90 4.31
C ALA A 152 -3.59 2.74 3.34
N THR A 153 -2.66 1.84 3.61
CA THR A 153 -1.53 1.58 2.70
C THR A 153 -2.04 0.97 1.40
N GLU A 154 -2.95 0.00 1.47
CA GLU A 154 -3.47 -0.71 0.29
C GLU A 154 -4.32 0.19 -0.61
N ILE A 155 -5.19 1.04 -0.03
CA ILE A 155 -6.01 1.96 -0.81
C ILE A 155 -5.17 3.07 -1.46
N CYS A 156 -4.15 3.59 -0.76
CA CYS A 156 -3.23 4.57 -1.35
C CYS A 156 -2.44 3.97 -2.51
N TYR A 157 -1.98 2.72 -2.37
CA TYR A 157 -1.23 2.04 -3.40
C TYR A 157 -2.10 1.72 -4.63
N LEU A 158 -3.31 1.18 -4.43
CA LEU A 158 -4.29 0.95 -5.50
C LEU A 158 -4.58 2.25 -6.27
N GLU A 159 -4.91 3.34 -5.57
CA GLU A 159 -5.32 4.59 -6.23
C GLU A 159 -4.15 5.28 -6.96
N SER A 160 -2.93 5.11 -6.45
CA SER A 160 -1.69 5.52 -7.12
C SER A 160 -1.52 4.83 -8.46
N TRP A 161 -1.64 3.50 -8.49
CA TRP A 161 -1.49 2.71 -9.70
C TRP A 161 -2.67 2.86 -10.67
N GLU A 162 -3.88 3.07 -10.16
CA GLU A 162 -5.04 3.46 -10.98
C GLU A 162 -4.82 4.81 -11.67
N GLY A 163 -4.13 5.75 -11.00
CA GLY A 163 -3.63 6.98 -11.62
C GLY A 163 -2.71 6.69 -12.80
N ALA A 164 -1.67 5.87 -12.59
CA ALA A 164 -0.73 5.48 -13.64
C ALA A 164 -1.41 4.74 -14.80
N LYS A 165 -2.36 3.85 -14.53
CA LYS A 165 -3.15 3.12 -15.54
C LYS A 165 -3.98 4.06 -16.42
N ARG A 166 -4.60 5.09 -15.83
CA ARG A 166 -5.35 6.11 -16.60
C ARG A 166 -4.42 6.87 -17.55
N VAL A 167 -3.21 7.22 -17.08
CA VAL A 167 -2.19 7.86 -17.94
C VAL A 167 -1.77 6.92 -19.06
N MET A 168 -1.49 5.65 -18.75
CA MET A 168 -1.16 4.62 -19.75
C MET A 168 -2.23 4.49 -20.85
N GLY A 169 -3.51 4.52 -20.50
CA GLY A 169 -4.60 4.49 -21.48
C GLY A 169 -4.67 5.74 -22.38
N SER A 170 -4.15 6.87 -21.93
CA SER A 170 -4.16 8.14 -22.69
C SER A 170 -3.00 8.28 -23.69
N VAL A 171 -1.90 7.55 -23.49
CA VAL A 171 -0.68 7.64 -24.31
C VAL A 171 -0.78 6.84 -25.62
N GLY A 172 -1.74 5.92 -25.74
CA GLY A 172 -1.98 5.11 -26.94
C GLY A 172 -0.90 4.04 -27.19
N GLU A 173 -1.19 3.04 -28.02
CA GLU A 173 -0.29 1.91 -28.33
C GLU A 173 0.85 2.27 -29.31
N GLY A 174 0.90 3.51 -29.80
CA GLY A 174 1.84 3.95 -30.86
C GLY A 174 3.05 4.78 -30.39
N GLY A 175 3.33 4.80 -29.08
CA GLY A 175 4.45 5.56 -28.50
C GLY A 175 5.84 4.93 -28.72
N GLU A 176 6.89 5.69 -28.39
CA GLU A 176 8.26 5.14 -28.27
C GLU A 176 8.29 3.97 -27.26
N ARG A 177 9.29 3.09 -27.41
CA ARG A 177 9.49 1.98 -26.45
C ARG A 177 9.71 2.55 -25.05
N ASP A 178 9.05 1.93 -24.07
CA ASP A 178 9.18 2.31 -22.66
C ASP A 178 10.66 2.25 -22.21
N LEU A 179 11.09 3.24 -21.43
CA LEU A 179 12.48 3.37 -20.98
C LEU A 179 12.91 2.27 -19.99
N ASP A 180 11.95 1.57 -19.38
CA ASP A 180 12.16 0.40 -18.54
C ASP A 180 11.98 -0.93 -19.30
N GLY A 181 11.82 -0.85 -20.62
CA GLY A 181 11.57 -2.01 -21.47
C GLY A 181 10.17 -2.60 -21.36
N GLY A 182 9.25 -1.98 -20.62
CA GLY A 182 7.86 -2.42 -20.45
C GLY A 182 7.53 -2.91 -19.04
N ALA A 183 8.50 -2.96 -18.11
CA ALA A 183 8.32 -3.53 -16.78
C ALA A 183 7.11 -2.94 -16.04
N LEU A 184 6.94 -1.63 -16.07
CA LEU A 184 5.80 -0.96 -15.43
C LEU A 184 4.48 -1.23 -16.14
N ARG A 185 4.40 -0.93 -17.44
CA ARG A 185 3.15 -0.95 -18.20
C ARG A 185 2.64 -2.36 -18.51
N GLU A 186 3.54 -3.33 -18.68
CA GLU A 186 3.19 -4.71 -19.01
C GLU A 186 3.03 -5.61 -17.76
N ARG A 187 3.72 -5.31 -16.65
CA ARG A 187 3.73 -6.17 -15.46
C ARG A 187 3.16 -5.50 -14.21
N PHE A 188 3.80 -4.44 -13.72
CA PHE A 188 3.49 -3.87 -12.42
C PHE A 188 2.12 -3.16 -12.37
N ILE A 189 1.84 -2.26 -13.30
CA ILE A 189 0.57 -1.53 -13.36
C ILE A 189 -0.62 -2.50 -13.48
N PRO A 190 -0.61 -3.50 -14.38
CA PRO A 190 -1.68 -4.50 -14.44
C PRO A 190 -1.88 -5.29 -13.14
N ASN A 191 -0.78 -5.65 -12.44
CA ASN A 191 -0.86 -6.42 -11.19
C ASN A 191 -1.62 -5.65 -10.09
N TRP A 192 -1.25 -4.38 -9.84
CA TRP A 192 -1.84 -3.56 -8.78
C TRP A 192 -3.08 -2.76 -9.19
N THR A 193 -3.57 -3.00 -10.39
CA THR A 193 -4.87 -2.49 -10.86
C THR A 193 -5.79 -3.61 -11.32
N SER A 194 -5.46 -4.84 -10.92
CA SER A 194 -6.24 -6.04 -11.17
C SER A 194 -7.55 -6.02 -10.40
N MET A 195 -8.51 -6.84 -10.82
CA MET A 195 -9.77 -6.97 -10.09
C MET A 195 -9.51 -7.61 -8.72
N GLU A 196 -8.63 -8.61 -8.68
CA GLU A 196 -8.26 -9.33 -7.48
C GLU A 196 -7.67 -8.40 -6.40
N PHE A 197 -6.81 -7.45 -6.80
CA PHE A 197 -6.26 -6.48 -5.86
C PHE A 197 -7.31 -5.49 -5.35
N ARG A 198 -8.23 -5.04 -6.21
CA ARG A 198 -9.35 -4.18 -5.82
C ARG A 198 -10.28 -4.87 -4.81
N GLU A 199 -10.68 -6.10 -5.10
CA GLU A 199 -11.53 -6.92 -4.22
C GLU A 199 -10.86 -7.15 -2.86
N PHE A 200 -9.54 -7.36 -2.85
CA PHE A 200 -8.77 -7.46 -1.60
C PHE A 200 -8.83 -6.16 -0.79
N VAL A 201 -8.58 -5.00 -1.42
CA VAL A 201 -8.64 -3.68 -0.75
C VAL A 201 -10.04 -3.39 -0.20
N GLU A 202 -11.09 -3.71 -0.98
CA GLU A 202 -12.48 -3.61 -0.56
C GLU A 202 -12.79 -4.53 0.62
N GLY A 203 -12.29 -5.77 0.61
CA GLY A 203 -12.42 -6.70 1.73
C GLY A 203 -11.79 -6.19 3.03
N ILE A 204 -10.65 -5.50 2.95
CA ILE A 204 -10.06 -4.83 4.13
C ILE A 204 -10.99 -3.69 4.61
N ALA A 205 -11.51 -2.88 3.69
CA ALA A 205 -12.41 -1.77 4.03
C ALA A 205 -13.67 -2.27 4.77
N GLU A 206 -14.28 -3.36 4.29
CA GLU A 206 -15.45 -3.97 4.93
C GLU A 206 -15.18 -4.40 6.36
N VAL A 207 -14.03 -5.04 6.64
CA VAL A 207 -13.69 -5.46 8.01
C VAL A 207 -13.35 -4.29 8.92
N VAL A 208 -12.73 -3.23 8.38
CA VAL A 208 -12.47 -1.97 9.12
C VAL A 208 -13.80 -1.33 9.53
N ASP A 209 -14.73 -1.16 8.59
CA ASP A 209 -16.02 -0.52 8.87
C ASP A 209 -16.89 -1.37 9.79
N ALA A 210 -16.91 -2.69 9.60
CA ALA A 210 -17.61 -3.60 10.49
C ALA A 210 -17.05 -3.57 11.91
N LEU A 211 -15.72 -3.59 12.08
CA LEU A 211 -15.11 -3.50 13.41
C LEU A 211 -15.35 -2.13 14.04
N ALA A 212 -15.19 -1.05 13.27
CA ALA A 212 -15.49 0.31 13.72
C ALA A 212 -16.93 0.44 14.24
N SER A 213 -17.91 -0.16 13.56
CA SER A 213 -19.31 -0.13 14.00
C SER A 213 -19.53 -0.77 15.39
N ARG A 214 -18.65 -1.69 15.82
CA ARG A 214 -18.71 -2.33 17.14
C ARG A 214 -17.98 -1.56 18.24
N VAL A 215 -16.87 -0.89 17.90
CA VAL A 215 -15.93 -0.34 18.91
C VAL A 215 -15.95 1.18 19.01
N LEU A 216 -16.51 1.88 18.03
CA LEU A 216 -16.62 3.34 18.10
C LEU A 216 -17.64 3.74 19.17
N ASN A 217 -17.17 4.46 20.18
CA ASN A 217 -17.99 5.06 21.22
C ASN A 217 -18.33 6.52 20.85
N GLU A 218 -19.29 7.11 21.57
CA GLU A 218 -19.75 8.50 21.34
C GLU A 218 -18.65 9.55 21.60
N GLU A 219 -17.56 9.18 22.27
CA GLU A 219 -16.49 10.08 22.72
C GLU A 219 -15.46 10.42 21.63
N GLY A 220 -15.50 9.77 20.46
CA GLY A 220 -14.72 10.14 19.27
C GLY A 220 -13.19 9.91 19.36
N GLU A 221 -12.66 9.49 20.51
CA GLU A 221 -11.22 9.29 20.70
C GLU A 221 -10.64 8.25 19.74
N VAL A 222 -11.35 7.15 19.52
CA VAL A 222 -10.92 6.06 18.61
C VAL A 222 -10.81 6.57 17.17
N VAL A 223 -11.77 7.39 16.73
CA VAL A 223 -11.75 8.02 15.40
C VAL A 223 -10.52 8.93 15.28
N ALA A 224 -10.26 9.77 16.28
CA ALA A 224 -9.09 10.64 16.28
C ALA A 224 -7.75 9.88 16.25
N ARG A 225 -7.69 8.66 16.81
CA ARG A 225 -6.51 7.77 16.67
C ARG A 225 -6.38 7.23 15.25
N CYS A 226 -7.48 6.76 14.65
CA CYS A 226 -7.50 6.30 13.27
C CYS A 226 -7.12 7.41 12.28
N GLU A 227 -7.60 8.64 12.50
CA GLU A 227 -7.22 9.82 11.72
C GLU A 227 -5.72 10.16 11.82
N ARG A 228 -5.08 9.91 12.98
CA ARG A 228 -3.63 10.07 13.12
C ARG A 228 -2.87 9.07 12.25
N TRP A 229 -3.28 7.80 12.28
CA TRP A 229 -2.69 6.77 11.42
C TRP A 229 -2.88 7.08 9.94
N TRP A 230 -4.09 7.49 9.55
CA TRP A 230 -4.38 7.92 8.18
C TRP A 230 -3.48 9.07 7.72
N ARG A 231 -3.26 10.08 8.56
CA ARG A 231 -2.33 11.18 8.24
C ARG A 231 -0.88 10.69 8.11
N GLN A 232 -0.46 9.78 8.97
CA GLN A 232 0.90 9.23 8.92
C GLN A 232 1.13 8.44 7.63
N VAL A 233 0.17 7.59 7.24
CA VAL A 233 0.25 6.81 5.99
C VAL A 233 0.34 7.76 4.80
N LYS A 234 -0.57 8.72 4.67
CA LYS A 234 -0.52 9.70 3.56
C LYS A 234 0.80 10.47 3.49
N TRP A 235 1.35 10.85 4.64
CA TRP A 235 2.63 11.55 4.70
C TRP A 235 3.79 10.69 4.19
N LEU A 236 3.78 9.39 4.50
CA LEU A 236 4.77 8.45 4.02
C LEU A 236 4.59 8.13 2.53
N GLU A 237 3.35 7.88 2.07
CA GLU A 237 3.02 7.59 0.67
C GLU A 237 3.50 8.71 -0.26
N GLU A 238 3.26 9.98 0.11
CA GLU A 238 3.72 11.15 -0.64
C GLU A 238 5.25 11.18 -0.84
N ARG A 239 6.01 10.60 0.09
CA ARG A 239 7.49 10.66 0.14
C ARG A 239 8.17 9.36 -0.29
N PHE A 240 7.39 8.31 -0.53
CA PHE A 240 7.93 6.99 -0.85
C PHE A 240 8.46 6.91 -2.27
N TRP A 241 7.78 7.59 -3.19
CA TRP A 241 8.12 7.61 -4.60
C TRP A 241 9.42 8.40 -4.85
N PRO A 242 10.36 7.89 -5.66
CA PRO A 242 11.55 8.66 -6.00
C PRO A 242 11.24 9.95 -6.76
N ASP A 243 12.05 10.97 -6.53
CA ASP A 243 12.06 12.16 -7.36
C ASP A 243 12.38 11.80 -8.81
N VAL A 244 11.62 12.37 -9.73
CA VAL A 244 11.84 12.22 -11.17
C VAL A 244 12.07 13.59 -11.79
N THR A 245 13.12 13.69 -12.59
CA THR A 245 13.29 14.87 -13.45
C THR A 245 12.25 14.78 -14.55
N VAL A 246 11.15 15.53 -14.42
CA VAL A 246 10.19 15.68 -15.51
C VAL A 246 10.89 16.49 -16.59
N THR A 247 11.31 15.83 -17.67
CA THR A 247 11.63 16.55 -18.90
C THR A 247 10.31 16.96 -19.52
N ASP A 248 9.88 18.18 -19.25
CA ASP A 248 8.84 18.83 -20.02
C ASP A 248 9.35 18.93 -21.46
N GLN A 249 8.83 18.06 -22.33
CA GLN A 249 8.92 18.29 -23.77
C GLN A 249 7.80 19.26 -24.12
N GLU A 250 8.19 20.51 -24.40
CA GLU A 250 7.37 21.53 -25.08
C GLU A 250 6.84 21.03 -26.43
#